data_AF-A0A0G9MR91-F1
#
_entry.id   AF-A0A0G9MR91-F1
#
_cell.length_a   1.000
_cell.length_b   1.000
_cell.length_c   1.000
_cell.angle_alpha   90.00
_cell.angle_beta   90.00
_cell.angle_gamma   90.00
#
_symmetry.space_group_name_H-M   'P 1'
#
loop_
_entity.id
_entity.type
_entity.pdbx_description
1 polymer ?
#
loop_
_entity_poly.entity_id
_entity_poly.type
_entity_poly.pdbx_seq_one_letter_code
_entity_poly.pdbx_strand_id
1 'polypeptide(L)'
;MLVALGAMQSACSTPDPTLRLDTNWIVQPAPAPAEPVRVESGDSVLRQTLHPEGAARLLGDVQHGTGEDDLLPDGSLLYLVNSPVAVVYCGLNLAEISTLNRIFLDSSNNQRCLVDADKDGSFESAFNARSPIEGLPIVNSRLPENRRAVEPPVAYEVVSPEAVGDNYWVEIEYQGRPLLYNRRNFGIQYGNAESDQRLSSWQYVSGEEFPASLSMMGATFTVLSEDESGLLIRIDRTMPRRAFSVIQTVTYGY
;
A
#
# COMPACT_ATOMS: atom_id res chain seq x y z
N MET A 1 -31.69 -22.91 -46.17
CA MET A 1 -30.71 -21.85 -45.87
C MET A 1 -30.57 -21.80 -44.35
N LEU A 2 -29.65 -22.58 -43.78
CA LEU A 2 -29.42 -22.67 -42.34
C LEU A 2 -28.35 -21.64 -41.97
N VAL A 3 -28.71 -20.69 -41.11
CA VAL A 3 -27.76 -19.77 -40.47
C VAL A 3 -27.31 -20.44 -39.17
N ALA A 4 -26.07 -20.92 -39.14
CA ALA A 4 -25.46 -21.45 -37.93
C ALA A 4 -24.97 -20.28 -37.06
N LEU A 5 -25.62 -20.07 -35.91
CA LEU A 5 -25.09 -19.23 -34.83
C LEU A 5 -23.94 -19.98 -34.15
N GLY A 6 -22.70 -19.58 -34.45
CA GLY A 6 -21.54 -19.99 -33.66
C GLY A 6 -21.53 -19.26 -32.33
N ALA A 7 -21.74 -20.00 -31.24
CA ALA A 7 -21.52 -19.48 -29.89
C ALA A 7 -20.02 -19.23 -29.69
N MET A 8 -19.60 -17.96 -29.70
CA MET A 8 -18.27 -17.57 -29.24
C MET A 8 -18.22 -17.78 -27.73
N GLN A 9 -17.70 -18.94 -27.31
CA GLN A 9 -17.25 -19.15 -25.95
C GLN A 9 -15.95 -18.37 -25.78
N SER A 10 -16.06 -17.11 -25.35
CA SER A 10 -14.92 -16.38 -24.81
C SER A 10 -14.47 -17.13 -23.56
N ALA A 11 -13.42 -17.94 -23.69
CA ALA A 11 -12.73 -18.51 -22.55
C ALA A 11 -12.17 -17.34 -21.74
N CYS A 12 -12.77 -17.03 -20.60
CA CYS A 12 -12.12 -16.22 -19.58
C CYS A 12 -10.87 -16.97 -19.13
N SER A 13 -9.73 -16.66 -19.75
CA SER A 13 -8.44 -17.15 -19.27
C SER A 13 -8.23 -16.58 -17.87
N THR A 14 -8.17 -17.46 -16.89
CA THR A 14 -7.78 -17.07 -15.54
C THR A 14 -6.38 -16.45 -15.61
N PRO A 15 -6.15 -15.32 -14.91
CA PRO A 15 -4.83 -14.72 -14.76
C PRO A 15 -3.78 -15.79 -14.44
N ASP A 16 -2.65 -15.81 -15.14
CA ASP A 16 -1.53 -16.67 -14.74
C ASP A 16 -1.00 -16.17 -13.37
N PRO A 17 -1.12 -16.98 -12.30
CA PRO A 17 -0.70 -16.56 -10.97
C PRO A 17 0.81 -16.34 -10.86
N THR A 18 1.61 -16.89 -11.77
CA THR A 18 3.07 -16.77 -11.75
C THR A 18 3.57 -15.37 -12.10
N LEU A 19 2.72 -14.56 -12.77
CA LEU A 19 3.04 -13.20 -13.16
C LEU A 19 2.48 -12.15 -12.19
N ARG A 20 1.89 -12.55 -11.07
CA ARG A 20 1.31 -11.61 -10.11
C ARG A 20 2.41 -10.75 -9.46
N LEU A 21 2.10 -9.47 -9.31
CA LEU A 21 2.89 -8.50 -8.54
C LEU A 21 2.05 -7.99 -7.37
N ASP A 22 2.61 -8.02 -6.17
CA ASP A 22 2.00 -7.42 -4.97
C ASP A 22 3.02 -6.70 -4.10
N THR A 23 2.62 -5.57 -3.53
CA THR A 23 3.42 -4.88 -2.51
C THR A 23 3.05 -5.38 -1.13
N ASN A 24 4.07 -5.72 -0.36
CA ASN A 24 3.97 -6.04 1.06
C ASN A 24 4.71 -4.98 1.88
N TRP A 25 3.98 -4.39 2.82
CA TRP A 25 4.53 -3.53 3.86
C TRP A 25 4.64 -4.32 5.16
N ILE A 26 5.58 -3.97 6.01
CA ILE A 26 5.80 -4.55 7.32
C ILE A 26 5.48 -3.47 8.36
N VAL A 27 4.48 -3.77 9.20
CA VAL A 27 4.16 -2.94 10.36
C VAL A 27 5.33 -2.97 11.33
N GLN A 28 5.84 -1.80 11.70
CA GLN A 28 6.90 -1.67 12.70
C GLN A 28 6.29 -1.52 14.10
N PRO A 29 6.54 -2.46 15.02
CA PRO A 29 6.12 -2.35 16.42
C PRO A 29 6.63 -1.06 17.06
N ALA A 30 5.72 -0.30 17.65
CA ALA A 30 6.04 0.77 18.58
C ALA A 30 5.76 0.31 20.02
N PRO A 31 6.48 0.81 21.04
CA PRO A 31 6.10 0.59 22.42
C PRO A 31 4.72 1.20 22.70
N ALA A 32 3.90 0.50 23.48
CA ALA A 32 2.63 1.06 23.93
C ALA A 32 2.87 2.27 24.85
N PRO A 33 2.06 3.33 24.76
CA PRO A 33 2.05 4.40 25.75
C PRO A 33 1.85 3.82 27.16
N ALA A 34 2.60 4.34 28.14
CA ALA A 34 2.48 3.89 29.53
C ALA A 34 1.13 4.28 30.15
N GLU A 35 0.61 5.44 29.76
CA GLU A 35 -0.64 6.00 30.27
C GLU A 35 -1.76 5.90 29.23
N PRO A 36 -3.04 5.82 29.67
CA PRO A 36 -4.17 5.95 28.78
C PRO A 36 -4.15 7.28 27.99
N VAL A 37 -4.57 7.21 26.73
CA VAL A 37 -4.62 8.34 25.81
C VAL A 37 -6.07 8.79 25.60
N ARG A 38 -6.27 10.10 25.47
CA ARG A 38 -7.55 10.67 25.05
C ARG A 38 -7.60 10.70 23.53
N VAL A 39 -8.71 10.26 22.94
CA VAL A 39 -8.89 10.18 21.48
C VAL A 39 -10.25 10.77 21.10
N GLU A 40 -10.25 11.82 20.29
CA GLU A 40 -11.46 12.42 19.73
C GLU A 40 -11.91 11.69 18.46
N SER A 41 -13.12 11.99 17.98
CA SER A 41 -13.60 11.43 16.72
C SER A 41 -12.74 11.93 15.55
N GLY A 42 -12.18 11.00 14.77
CA GLY A 42 -11.24 11.25 13.70
C GLY A 42 -9.77 11.11 14.11
N ASP A 43 -9.49 10.97 15.41
CA ASP A 43 -8.13 10.83 15.90
C ASP A 43 -7.64 9.37 15.85
N SER A 44 -6.31 9.27 15.83
CA SER A 44 -5.60 8.00 15.91
C SER A 44 -5.63 7.44 17.34
N VAL A 45 -6.13 6.21 17.48
CA VAL A 45 -5.97 5.40 18.69
C VAL A 45 -4.54 4.88 18.78
N LEU A 46 -4.01 4.43 17.64
CA LEU A 46 -2.67 3.85 17.53
C LEU A 46 -2.19 3.98 16.08
N ARG A 47 -1.10 4.69 15.86
CA ARG A 47 -0.40 4.80 14.56
C ARG A 47 0.94 4.10 14.62
N GLN A 48 1.27 3.35 13.57
CA GLN A 48 2.56 2.68 13.43
C GLN A 48 3.12 2.84 12.03
N THR A 49 4.45 2.92 11.95
CA THR A 49 5.17 3.03 10.69
C THR A 49 5.03 1.76 9.87
N LEU A 50 4.95 1.94 8.56
CA LEU A 50 5.08 0.89 7.55
C LEU A 50 6.43 1.03 6.86
N HIS A 51 7.21 -0.04 6.83
CA HIS A 51 8.38 -0.16 5.94
C HIS A 51 8.10 -1.19 4.85
N PRO A 52 8.72 -1.09 3.67
CA PRO A 52 8.55 -2.14 2.67
C PRO A 52 9.18 -3.45 3.17
N GLU A 53 8.79 -4.58 2.57
CA GLU A 53 9.40 -5.88 2.88
C GLU A 53 10.90 -5.91 2.56
N GLY A 54 11.32 -5.20 1.50
CA GLY A 54 12.71 -5.03 1.11
C GLY A 54 12.94 -3.67 0.44
N ALA A 55 14.19 -3.23 0.38
CA ALA A 55 14.57 -1.99 -0.28
C ALA A 55 15.91 -2.14 -1.01
N ALA A 56 16.08 -1.34 -2.07
CA ALA A 56 17.33 -1.25 -2.82
C ALA A 56 17.67 0.22 -3.10
N ARG A 57 18.95 0.49 -3.33
CA ARG A 57 19.44 1.77 -3.83
C ARG A 57 20.06 1.57 -5.20
N LEU A 58 19.70 2.43 -6.15
CA LEU A 58 20.35 2.46 -7.46
C LEU A 58 21.82 2.90 -7.33
N LEU A 59 22.69 2.28 -8.12
CA LEU A 59 24.11 2.63 -8.24
C LEU A 59 24.43 3.30 -9.59
N GLY A 60 23.40 3.80 -10.26
CA GLY A 60 23.48 4.51 -11.52
C GLY A 60 22.12 5.05 -11.95
N ASP A 61 22.15 6.01 -12.87
CA ASP A 61 20.95 6.58 -13.47
C ASP A 61 20.21 5.55 -14.34
N VAL A 62 18.88 5.50 -14.23
CA VAL A 62 18.03 4.66 -15.09
C VAL A 62 17.01 5.53 -15.83
N GLN A 63 17.06 5.51 -17.16
CA GLN A 63 16.09 6.18 -18.01
C GLN A 63 14.90 5.25 -18.29
N HIS A 64 13.79 5.45 -17.57
CA HIS A 64 12.59 4.60 -17.70
C HIS A 64 11.76 4.91 -18.94
N GLY A 65 11.66 6.19 -19.32
CA GLY A 65 10.82 6.73 -20.39
C GLY A 65 11.60 7.60 -21.37
N THR A 66 10.94 8.35 -22.24
CA THR A 66 11.63 9.21 -23.24
C THR A 66 11.75 10.65 -22.78
N GLY A 67 11.09 11.03 -21.68
CA GLY A 67 11.18 12.36 -21.08
C GLY A 67 12.18 12.43 -19.94
N GLU A 68 12.63 13.64 -19.62
CA GLU A 68 13.50 13.92 -18.46
C GLU A 68 12.85 13.48 -17.14
N ASP A 69 11.52 13.63 -17.03
CA ASP A 69 10.76 13.25 -15.85
C ASP A 69 10.88 11.75 -15.54
N ASP A 70 11.25 10.91 -16.52
CA ASP A 70 11.37 9.46 -16.39
C ASP A 70 12.76 8.96 -15.96
N LEU A 71 13.64 9.88 -15.56
CA LEU A 71 14.93 9.54 -14.96
C LEU A 71 14.75 9.11 -13.50
N LEU A 72 15.26 7.93 -13.15
CA LEU A 72 15.53 7.55 -11.77
C LEU A 72 17.02 7.78 -11.52
N PRO A 73 17.40 8.81 -10.75
CA PRO A 73 18.81 9.14 -10.56
C PRO A 73 19.55 8.10 -9.70
N ASP A 74 20.87 8.06 -9.85
CA ASP A 74 21.78 7.36 -8.94
C ASP A 74 21.46 7.70 -7.48
N GLY A 75 21.55 6.69 -6.61
CA GLY A 75 21.22 6.82 -5.20
C GLY A 75 19.72 6.78 -4.86
N SER A 76 18.82 6.69 -5.86
CA SER A 76 17.37 6.56 -5.63
C SER A 76 17.06 5.31 -4.80
N LEU A 77 16.18 5.47 -3.82
CA LEU A 77 15.65 4.38 -3.02
C LEU A 77 14.43 3.76 -3.68
N LEU A 78 14.40 2.43 -3.73
CA LEU A 78 13.34 1.63 -4.31
C LEU A 78 12.80 0.66 -3.25
N TYR A 79 11.54 0.27 -3.39
CA TYR A 79 10.91 -0.73 -2.54
C TYR A 79 10.66 -2.03 -3.31
N LEU A 80 10.79 -3.16 -2.63
CA LEU A 80 10.58 -4.48 -3.21
C LEU A 80 9.09 -4.73 -3.49
N VAL A 81 8.81 -5.23 -4.68
CA VAL A 81 7.51 -5.78 -5.08
C VAL A 81 7.65 -7.29 -5.22
N ASN A 82 6.78 -8.03 -4.56
CA ASN A 82 6.80 -9.48 -4.58
C ASN A 82 6.45 -9.98 -5.98
N SER A 83 7.33 -10.81 -6.53
CA SER A 83 7.15 -11.48 -7.82
C SER A 83 7.68 -12.92 -7.73
N PRO A 84 6.92 -13.93 -8.20
CA PRO A 84 7.38 -15.31 -8.16
C PRO A 84 8.57 -15.62 -9.10
N VAL A 85 8.76 -14.80 -10.14
CA VAL A 85 9.64 -15.13 -11.28
C VAL A 85 10.85 -14.22 -11.44
N ALA A 86 10.86 -13.04 -10.82
CA ALA A 86 11.93 -12.05 -10.94
C ALA A 86 12.11 -11.27 -9.64
N VAL A 87 13.18 -10.50 -9.51
CA VAL A 87 13.33 -9.49 -8.47
C VAL A 87 12.83 -8.16 -9.06
N VAL A 88 11.84 -7.55 -8.41
CA VAL A 88 11.20 -6.32 -8.90
C VAL A 88 11.28 -5.26 -7.82
N TYR A 89 11.86 -4.11 -8.15
CA TYR A 89 11.89 -2.95 -7.28
C TYR A 89 11.17 -1.78 -7.97
N CYS A 90 10.37 -1.02 -7.23
CA CYS A 90 9.71 0.17 -7.76
C CYS A 90 10.15 1.43 -7.01
N GLY A 91 10.19 2.56 -7.71
CA GLY A 91 10.47 3.86 -7.11
C GLY A 91 9.38 4.28 -6.12
N LEU A 92 9.76 5.03 -5.09
CA LEU A 92 8.80 5.55 -4.10
C LEU A 92 7.95 6.70 -4.65
N ASN A 93 8.52 7.44 -5.60
CA ASN A 93 7.85 8.56 -6.27
C ASN A 93 6.97 8.04 -7.39
N LEU A 94 5.72 8.50 -7.42
CA LEU A 94 4.86 8.33 -8.58
C LEU A 94 5.48 9.07 -9.78
N ALA A 95 5.38 8.47 -10.96
CA ALA A 95 5.79 9.15 -12.18
C ALA A 95 5.00 10.45 -12.31
N GLU A 96 5.70 11.60 -12.28
CA GLU A 96 5.07 12.86 -12.66
C GLU A 96 4.73 12.77 -14.14
N ILE A 97 3.44 12.76 -14.43
CA ILE A 97 2.96 12.73 -15.80
C ILE A 97 2.60 14.15 -16.21
N SER A 98 3.06 14.55 -17.39
CA SER A 98 2.76 15.84 -17.99
C SER A 98 1.26 16.19 -17.87
N THR A 99 0.97 17.46 -17.58
CA THR A 99 -0.39 17.96 -17.29
C THR A 99 -1.41 17.55 -18.36
N LEU A 100 -0.98 17.44 -19.62
CA LEU A 100 -1.82 16.97 -20.74
C LEU A 100 -2.19 15.50 -20.61
N ASN A 101 -1.23 14.61 -20.30
CA ASN A 101 -1.51 13.19 -20.11
C ASN A 101 -2.32 12.90 -18.84
N ARG A 102 -2.23 13.76 -17.82
CA ARG A 102 -3.12 13.70 -16.64
C ARG A 102 -4.59 13.91 -17.01
N ILE A 103 -4.88 14.82 -17.95
CA ILE A 103 -6.25 15.15 -18.39
C ILE A 103 -6.85 14.06 -19.28
N PHE A 104 -6.05 13.43 -20.15
CA PHE A 104 -6.58 12.49 -21.15
C PHE A 104 -6.51 11.01 -20.75
N LEU A 105 -5.62 10.61 -19.84
CA LEU A 105 -5.28 9.19 -19.63
C LEU A 105 -5.42 8.68 -18.20
N ASP A 106 -5.91 9.49 -17.24
CA ASP A 106 -6.08 9.08 -15.83
C ASP A 106 -4.83 8.36 -15.28
N SER A 107 -3.66 8.86 -15.66
CA SER A 107 -2.41 8.11 -15.61
C SER A 107 -1.53 8.46 -14.42
N SER A 108 -1.91 9.44 -13.58
CA SER A 108 -1.08 10.02 -12.51
C SER A 108 -0.60 9.04 -11.44
N ASN A 109 -1.07 7.79 -11.47
CA ASN A 109 -0.75 6.79 -10.48
C ASN A 109 0.14 5.64 -10.98
N ASN A 110 1.11 5.95 -11.85
CA ASN A 110 2.06 4.95 -12.34
C ASN A 110 3.34 4.95 -11.50
N GLN A 111 3.70 3.78 -10.99
CA GLN A 111 4.94 3.48 -10.31
C GLN A 111 5.98 2.96 -11.31
N ARG A 112 7.18 3.53 -11.30
CA ARG A 112 8.29 3.09 -12.14
C ARG A 112 8.94 1.87 -11.50
N CYS A 113 8.90 0.74 -12.18
CA CYS A 113 9.44 -0.52 -11.68
C CYS A 113 10.59 -0.99 -12.57
N LEU A 114 11.60 -1.54 -11.92
CA LEU A 114 12.80 -2.13 -12.50
C LEU A 114 12.84 -3.62 -12.16
N VAL A 115 13.38 -4.41 -13.07
CA VAL A 115 13.36 -5.87 -13.02
C VAL A 115 14.77 -6.38 -13.18
N ASP A 116 15.14 -7.26 -12.26
CA ASP A 116 16.33 -8.12 -12.25
C ASP A 116 15.82 -9.57 -12.40
N ALA A 117 15.74 -10.06 -13.64
CA ALA A 117 15.14 -11.36 -13.95
C ALA A 117 16.07 -12.54 -13.68
N ASP A 118 17.37 -12.37 -13.88
CA ASP A 118 18.37 -13.42 -13.67
C ASP A 118 19.02 -13.38 -12.27
N LYS A 119 18.68 -12.37 -11.46
CA LYS A 119 19.06 -12.19 -10.05
C LYS A 119 20.55 -11.92 -9.89
N ASP A 120 21.13 -11.18 -10.83
CA ASP A 120 22.57 -10.89 -10.87
C ASP A 120 22.95 -9.59 -10.12
N GLY A 121 21.97 -8.85 -9.59
CA GLY A 121 22.19 -7.59 -8.89
C GLY A 121 22.17 -6.37 -9.80
N SER A 122 21.72 -6.51 -11.05
CA SER A 122 21.53 -5.43 -12.01
C SER A 122 20.12 -5.46 -12.60
N PHE A 123 19.60 -4.28 -12.94
CA PHE A 123 18.33 -4.16 -13.63
C PHE A 123 18.54 -4.16 -15.14
N GLU A 124 17.97 -5.15 -15.84
CA GLU A 124 18.01 -5.26 -17.30
C GLU A 124 16.72 -4.78 -17.98
N SER A 125 15.62 -4.62 -17.23
CA SER A 125 14.38 -4.10 -17.80
C SER A 125 13.53 -3.26 -16.85
N ALA A 126 12.64 -2.46 -17.41
CA ALA A 126 11.79 -1.50 -16.72
C ALA A 126 10.36 -1.51 -17.27
N PHE A 127 9.38 -1.19 -16.41
CA PHE A 127 7.97 -1.04 -16.78
C PHE A 127 7.21 -0.12 -15.81
N ASN A 128 6.04 0.36 -16.22
CA ASN A 128 5.16 1.12 -15.34
C ASN A 128 4.10 0.20 -14.74
N ALA A 129 4.00 0.17 -13.42
CA ALA A 129 2.92 -0.48 -12.70
C ALA A 129 1.90 0.57 -12.25
N ARG A 130 0.62 0.38 -12.57
CA ARG A 130 -0.43 1.24 -12.02
C ARG A 130 -0.62 0.92 -10.53
N SER A 131 -0.50 1.94 -9.68
CA SER A 131 -0.98 1.85 -8.31
C SER A 131 -2.51 1.96 -8.31
N PRO A 132 -3.21 1.14 -7.51
CA PRO A 132 -4.66 1.26 -7.37
C PRO A 132 -5.05 2.50 -6.55
N ILE A 133 -4.14 3.02 -5.72
CA ILE A 133 -4.43 4.08 -4.75
C ILE A 133 -3.50 5.27 -4.99
N GLU A 134 -4.08 6.43 -5.25
CA GLU A 134 -3.32 7.64 -5.57
C GLU A 134 -2.43 8.07 -4.39
N GLY A 135 -1.18 8.44 -4.69
CA GLY A 135 -0.20 8.90 -3.71
C GLY A 135 0.48 7.79 -2.90
N LEU A 136 0.07 6.52 -3.05
CA LEU A 136 0.66 5.41 -2.29
C LEU A 136 1.45 4.42 -3.19
N PRO A 137 2.65 4.00 -2.76
CA PRO A 137 3.48 2.97 -3.41
C PRO A 137 2.91 1.56 -3.21
N ILE A 138 1.76 1.30 -3.83
CA ILE A 138 1.08 0.00 -3.80
C ILE A 138 1.02 -0.51 -5.23
N VAL A 139 1.55 -1.69 -5.47
CA VAL A 139 1.42 -2.41 -6.74
C VAL A 139 0.54 -3.63 -6.51
N ASN A 140 -0.49 -3.78 -7.33
CA ASN A 140 -1.34 -4.96 -7.40
C ASN A 140 -1.68 -5.21 -8.86
N SER A 141 -0.74 -5.79 -9.58
CA SER A 141 -0.80 -5.89 -11.05
C SER A 141 -0.14 -7.18 -11.52
N ARG A 142 0.20 -7.24 -12.81
CA ARG A 142 0.97 -8.35 -13.39
C ARG A 142 2.27 -7.82 -13.97
N LEU A 143 3.31 -8.65 -13.92
CA LEU A 143 4.54 -8.42 -14.65
C LEU A 143 4.24 -8.45 -16.15
N PRO A 144 4.42 -7.34 -16.89
CA PRO A 144 4.13 -7.34 -18.31
C PRO A 144 5.16 -8.15 -19.09
N GLU A 145 4.72 -8.82 -20.15
CA GLU A 145 5.60 -9.56 -21.07
C GLU A 145 6.55 -8.60 -21.80
N ASN A 146 6.01 -7.48 -22.26
CA ASN A 146 6.78 -6.43 -22.92
C ASN A 146 7.27 -5.42 -21.89
N ARG A 147 8.56 -5.47 -21.59
CA ARG A 147 9.26 -4.52 -20.73
C ARG A 147 10.27 -3.75 -21.58
N ARG A 148 10.57 -2.53 -21.17
CA ARG A 148 11.62 -1.74 -21.81
C ARG A 148 12.98 -2.23 -21.34
N ALA A 149 13.95 -2.36 -22.23
CA ALA A 149 15.32 -2.67 -21.85
C ALA A 149 15.99 -1.49 -21.11
N VAL A 150 16.78 -1.80 -20.09
CA VAL A 150 17.69 -0.88 -19.42
C VAL A 150 19.09 -1.16 -19.98
N GLU A 151 19.60 -0.22 -20.78
CA GLU A 151 20.88 -0.39 -21.50
C GLU A 151 21.81 0.81 -21.23
N PRO A 152 22.99 0.59 -20.62
CA PRO A 152 23.46 -0.69 -20.06
C PRO A 152 22.63 -1.11 -18.82
N PRO A 153 22.65 -2.40 -18.43
CA PRO A 153 22.07 -2.82 -17.15
C PRO A 153 22.67 -2.01 -15.98
N VAL A 154 21.83 -1.67 -15.00
CA VAL A 154 22.22 -0.80 -13.89
C VAL A 154 22.22 -1.58 -12.58
N ALA A 155 23.36 -1.61 -11.91
CA ALA A 155 23.52 -2.29 -10.63
C ALA A 155 22.73 -1.61 -9.50
N TYR A 156 22.39 -2.38 -8.47
CA TYR A 156 21.79 -1.88 -7.25
C TYR A 156 22.46 -2.50 -6.01
N GLU A 157 22.33 -1.81 -4.87
CA GLU A 157 22.66 -2.37 -3.56
C GLU A 157 21.38 -2.64 -2.78
N VAL A 158 21.28 -3.80 -2.13
CA VAL A 158 20.20 -4.08 -1.18
C VAL A 158 20.46 -3.30 0.10
N VAL A 159 19.48 -2.53 0.55
CA VAL A 159 19.58 -1.70 1.76
C VAL A 159 18.51 -2.10 2.77
N SER A 160 18.67 -1.64 4.02
CA SER A 160 17.67 -1.85 5.07
C SER A 160 16.35 -1.18 4.67
N PRO A 161 15.17 -1.79 4.88
CA PRO A 161 13.87 -1.17 4.62
C PRO A 161 13.68 0.19 5.29
N GLU A 162 14.29 0.38 6.46
CA GLU A 162 14.30 1.64 7.24
C GLU A 162 14.94 2.80 6.46
N ALA A 163 15.78 2.52 5.45
CA ALA A 163 16.37 3.56 4.60
C ALA A 163 15.32 4.36 3.81
N VAL A 164 14.16 3.75 3.52
CA VAL A 164 13.00 4.43 2.89
C VAL A 164 12.37 5.50 3.80
N GLY A 165 12.65 5.43 5.11
CA GLY A 165 12.15 6.36 6.11
C GLY A 165 10.76 6.01 6.63
N ASP A 166 10.25 6.90 7.51
CA ASP A 166 9.02 6.71 8.27
C ASP A 166 7.80 7.39 7.63
N ASN A 167 7.80 7.53 6.31
CA ASN A 167 6.80 8.32 5.58
C ASN A 167 5.43 7.63 5.49
N TYR A 168 5.41 6.30 5.59
CA TYR A 168 4.20 5.50 5.45
C TYR A 168 3.74 4.95 6.79
N TRP A 169 2.43 4.87 6.98
CA TRP A 169 1.85 4.46 8.24
C TRP A 169 0.56 3.68 8.06
N VAL A 170 0.21 2.92 9.10
CA VAL A 170 -1.11 2.35 9.31
C VAL A 170 -1.58 2.69 10.72
N GLU A 171 -2.87 2.93 10.88
CA GLU A 171 -3.44 3.28 12.17
C GLU A 171 -4.82 2.70 12.41
N ILE A 172 -5.17 2.66 13.69
CA ILE A 172 -6.52 2.43 14.16
C ILE A 172 -7.11 3.80 14.47
N GLU A 173 -8.14 4.20 13.75
CA GLU A 173 -8.84 5.48 13.88
C GLU A 173 -10.12 5.30 14.71
N TYR A 174 -10.40 6.22 15.64
CA TYR A 174 -11.72 6.31 16.27
C TYR A 174 -12.67 7.11 15.38
N GLN A 175 -13.61 6.44 14.71
CA GLN A 175 -14.54 7.05 13.74
C GLN A 175 -15.79 7.68 14.39
N GLY A 176 -15.77 7.87 15.70
CA GLY A 176 -16.87 8.50 16.42
C GLY A 176 -18.04 7.55 16.72
N ARG A 177 -19.15 8.17 17.12
CA ARG A 177 -20.41 7.51 17.50
C ARG A 177 -21.54 7.94 16.55
N PRO A 178 -22.00 7.08 15.63
CA PRO A 178 -23.11 7.43 14.75
C PRO A 178 -24.41 7.65 15.55
N LEU A 179 -25.14 8.73 15.26
CA LEU A 179 -26.31 9.19 16.04
C LEU A 179 -27.39 8.12 16.28
N LEU A 180 -27.59 7.22 15.32
CA LEU A 180 -28.67 6.21 15.35
C LEU A 180 -28.32 4.95 16.14
N TYR A 181 -27.06 4.77 16.53
CA TYR A 181 -26.60 3.55 17.18
C TYR A 181 -25.70 3.90 18.37
N ASN A 182 -25.98 3.35 19.55
CA ASN A 182 -25.09 3.49 20.70
C ASN A 182 -23.84 2.58 20.55
N ARG A 183 -23.00 2.91 19.57
CA ARG A 183 -21.76 2.19 19.23
C ARG A 183 -20.63 3.17 18.96
N ARG A 184 -19.41 2.81 19.34
CA ARG A 184 -18.19 3.58 19.06
C ARG A 184 -17.42 2.83 17.98
N ASN A 185 -17.20 3.49 16.85
CA ASN A 185 -16.67 2.85 15.66
C ASN A 185 -15.17 3.01 15.58
N PHE A 186 -14.48 1.95 15.19
CA PHE A 186 -13.04 1.94 14.98
C PHE A 186 -12.74 1.42 13.57
N GLY A 187 -11.91 2.15 12.83
CA GLY A 187 -11.50 1.81 11.47
C GLY A 187 -10.01 1.60 11.35
N ILE A 188 -9.58 1.06 10.21
CA ILE A 188 -8.17 1.05 9.82
C ILE A 188 -7.98 2.12 8.75
N GLN A 189 -7.02 2.99 8.97
CA GLN A 189 -6.56 3.99 8.02
C GLN A 189 -5.07 3.74 7.72
N TYR A 190 -4.63 4.05 6.51
CA TYR A 190 -3.23 3.91 6.10
C TYR A 190 -2.90 4.98 5.08
N GLY A 191 -1.65 5.39 5.02
CA GLY A 191 -1.28 6.49 4.15
C GLY A 191 0.15 6.96 4.34
N ASN A 192 0.39 8.19 3.88
CA ASN A 192 1.57 8.99 4.13
C ASN A 192 1.15 10.41 4.55
N ALA A 193 2.03 11.40 4.42
CA ALA A 193 1.73 12.79 4.77
C ALA A 193 0.82 13.50 3.75
N GLU A 194 0.73 13.00 2.51
CA GLU A 194 0.06 13.65 1.38
C GLU A 194 -1.27 12.99 1.01
N SER A 195 -1.39 11.68 1.25
CA SER A 195 -2.54 10.87 0.88
C SER A 195 -2.79 9.82 1.96
N ASP A 196 -4.07 9.62 2.29
CA ASP A 196 -4.54 8.56 3.18
C ASP A 196 -5.77 7.86 2.61
N GLN A 197 -6.01 6.65 3.09
CA GLN A 197 -7.15 5.83 2.72
C GLN A 197 -7.67 5.06 3.93
N ARG A 198 -8.97 4.73 3.89
CA ARG A 198 -9.63 3.91 4.91
C ARG A 198 -9.99 2.54 4.35
N LEU A 199 -9.78 1.49 5.13
CA LEU A 199 -10.36 0.18 4.83
C LEU A 199 -11.87 0.24 5.09
N SER A 200 -12.63 -0.51 4.28
CA SER A 200 -14.10 -0.58 4.39
C SER A 200 -14.60 -1.36 5.60
N SER A 201 -13.72 -2.11 6.26
CA SER A 201 -14.03 -2.85 7.48
C SER A 201 -13.80 -1.99 8.72
N TRP A 202 -14.73 -2.11 9.67
CA TRP A 202 -14.72 -1.39 10.94
C TRP A 202 -15.20 -2.34 12.03
N GLN A 203 -14.75 -2.09 13.25
CA GLN A 203 -15.22 -2.75 14.45
C GLN A 203 -15.89 -1.75 15.37
N TYR A 204 -16.61 -2.22 16.37
CA TYR A 204 -17.27 -1.32 17.31
C TYR A 204 -17.37 -1.90 18.72
N VAL A 205 -17.49 -0.99 19.68
CA VAL A 205 -17.92 -1.28 21.06
C VAL A 205 -19.34 -0.78 21.24
N SER A 206 -20.24 -1.62 21.75
CA SER A 206 -21.66 -1.30 21.99
C SER A 206 -21.97 -0.96 23.44
N GLY A 207 -23.03 -0.17 23.68
CA GLY A 207 -23.71 -0.08 24.99
C GLY A 207 -23.18 1.01 25.93
N GLU A 208 -23.38 0.87 27.23
CA GLU A 208 -22.83 1.78 28.27
C GLU A 208 -21.69 1.11 29.06
N GLU A 209 -21.26 -0.08 28.62
CA GLU A 209 -20.35 -0.94 29.36
C GLU A 209 -18.90 -0.53 29.09
N PHE A 210 -18.35 0.30 29.97
CA PHE A 210 -16.92 0.51 30.10
C PHE A 210 -16.42 -0.05 31.44
N PRO A 211 -15.22 -0.67 31.48
CA PRO A 211 -14.25 -0.78 30.39
C PRO A 211 -14.62 -1.84 29.34
N ALA A 212 -14.24 -1.60 28.08
CA ALA A 212 -14.45 -2.54 26.97
C ALA A 212 -13.18 -2.70 26.13
N SER A 213 -12.77 -3.95 25.90
CA SER A 213 -11.57 -4.27 25.12
C SER A 213 -11.90 -4.65 23.68
N LEU A 214 -11.02 -4.26 22.76
CA LEU A 214 -11.17 -4.51 21.33
C LEU A 214 -9.82 -4.98 20.75
N SER A 215 -9.87 -5.77 19.67
CA SER A 215 -8.68 -6.30 19.00
C SER A 215 -8.74 -6.03 17.49
N MET A 216 -7.76 -5.29 16.99
CA MET A 216 -7.65 -4.90 15.58
C MET A 216 -6.22 -5.08 15.08
N MET A 217 -6.07 -5.79 13.97
CA MET A 217 -4.77 -6.12 13.36
C MET A 217 -3.75 -6.78 14.32
N GLY A 218 -4.21 -7.37 15.42
CA GLY A 218 -3.35 -7.96 16.46
C GLY A 218 -2.97 -7.01 17.60
N ALA A 219 -3.27 -5.71 17.47
CA ALA A 219 -3.25 -4.77 18.58
C ALA A 219 -4.49 -5.02 19.47
N THR A 220 -4.34 -4.78 20.77
CA THR A 220 -5.44 -4.83 21.74
C THR A 220 -5.45 -3.54 22.55
N PHE A 221 -6.63 -2.96 22.70
CA PHE A 221 -6.81 -1.75 23.50
C PHE A 221 -8.13 -1.81 24.26
N THR A 222 -8.20 -1.07 25.36
CA THR A 222 -9.36 -1.01 26.24
C THR A 222 -9.87 0.42 26.33
N VAL A 223 -11.12 0.63 25.92
CA VAL A 223 -11.84 1.88 26.16
C VAL A 223 -12.27 1.91 27.62
N LEU A 224 -11.71 2.83 28.39
CA LEU A 224 -11.91 2.92 29.84
C LEU A 224 -13.13 3.76 30.21
N SER A 225 -13.36 4.84 29.45
CA SER A 225 -14.48 5.76 29.64
C SER A 225 -14.69 6.61 28.39
N GLU A 226 -15.85 7.27 28.32
CA GLU A 226 -16.19 8.28 27.33
C GLU A 226 -16.72 9.52 28.05
N ASP A 227 -16.29 10.70 27.63
CA ASP A 227 -16.83 11.98 28.08
C ASP A 227 -16.93 12.96 26.89
N GLU A 228 -17.18 14.24 27.16
CA GLU A 228 -17.33 15.28 26.13
C GLU A 228 -16.06 15.49 25.29
N SER A 229 -14.89 15.08 25.79
CA SER A 229 -13.59 15.16 25.10
C SER A 229 -13.21 13.88 24.33
N GLY A 230 -14.14 12.93 24.21
CA GLY A 230 -13.92 11.67 23.51
C GLY A 230 -13.59 10.49 24.43
N LEU A 231 -12.84 9.52 23.90
CA LEU A 231 -12.58 8.25 24.58
C LEU A 231 -11.27 8.30 25.36
N LEU A 232 -11.27 7.77 26.58
CA LEU A 232 -10.05 7.43 27.30
C LEU A 232 -9.68 5.98 26.99
N ILE A 233 -8.57 5.76 26.30
CA ILE A 233 -8.18 4.44 25.78
C ILE A 233 -6.83 4.04 26.37
N ARG A 234 -6.73 2.83 26.93
CA ARG A 234 -5.46 2.20 27.27
C ARG A 234 -5.03 1.26 26.14
N ILE A 235 -3.82 1.42 25.64
CA ILE A 235 -3.23 0.49 24.66
C ILE A 235 -2.60 -0.68 25.42
N ASP A 236 -3.25 -1.84 25.42
CA ASP A 236 -2.75 -3.03 26.10
C ASP A 236 -1.65 -3.73 25.30
N ARG A 237 -1.72 -3.66 23.96
CA ARG A 237 -0.74 -4.21 23.02
C ARG A 237 -0.78 -3.46 21.70
N THR A 238 0.37 -3.06 21.16
CA THR A 238 0.49 -2.47 19.83
C THR A 238 0.41 -3.53 18.72
N MET A 239 0.32 -3.11 17.46
CA MET A 239 0.31 -4.03 16.34
C MET A 239 1.67 -4.74 16.27
N PRO A 240 1.68 -6.08 16.20
CA PRO A 240 2.92 -6.83 16.09
C PRO A 240 3.59 -6.62 14.73
N ARG A 241 4.85 -7.02 14.62
CA ARG A 241 5.54 -7.03 13.33
C ARG A 241 4.86 -8.05 12.42
N ARG A 242 4.21 -7.58 11.36
CA ARG A 242 3.48 -8.42 10.40
C ARG A 242 3.42 -7.77 9.04
N ALA A 243 3.22 -8.60 8.02
CA ALA A 243 2.89 -8.11 6.69
C ALA A 243 1.51 -7.42 6.68
N PHE A 244 1.44 -6.34 5.91
CA PHE A 244 0.28 -5.52 5.61
C PHE A 244 0.27 -5.28 4.09
N SER A 245 -0.82 -5.66 3.45
CA SER A 245 -1.02 -5.44 2.02
C SER A 245 -2.46 -5.02 1.81
N VAL A 246 -2.68 -4.23 0.76
CA VAL A 246 -3.99 -3.66 0.43
C VAL A 246 -4.39 -4.16 -0.95
N ILE A 247 -5.61 -4.68 -1.03
CA ILE A 247 -6.21 -5.15 -2.26
C ILE A 247 -7.46 -4.32 -2.51
N GLN A 248 -7.48 -3.56 -3.59
CA GLN A 248 -8.69 -2.88 -4.06
C GLN A 248 -9.44 -3.80 -5.02
N THR A 249 -10.69 -4.10 -4.68
CA THR A 249 -11.61 -4.86 -5.53
C THR A 249 -12.66 -3.91 -6.08
N VAL A 250 -12.74 -3.77 -7.40
CA VAL A 250 -13.79 -3.00 -8.07
C VAL A 250 -14.87 -3.97 -8.56
N THR A 251 -16.10 -3.78 -8.10
CA THR A 251 -17.26 -4.55 -8.56
C THR A 251 -18.08 -3.70 -9.53
N TYR A 252 -18.18 -4.13 -10.78
CA TYR A 252 -19.07 -3.51 -11.76
C TYR A 252 -20.47 -4.10 -11.60
N GLY A 253 -21.44 -3.25 -11.24
CA GLY A 253 -22.86 -3.61 -11.34
C GLY A 253 -23.31 -3.46 -12.79
N TYR A 254 -23.84 -4.53 -13.37
CA TYR A 254 -24.53 -4.50 -14.66
C TYR A 254 -26.05 -4.36 -14.45
#